data_AF-A0A345QAB0-F1
#
_entry.id   AF-A0A345QAB0-F1
#
_cell.length_a   1.000
_cell.length_b   1.000
_cell.length_c   1.000
_cell.angle_alpha   90.00
_cell.angle_beta   90.00
_cell.angle_gamma   90.00
#
_symmetry.space_group_name_H-M   'P 1'
#
loop_
_entity.id
_entity.type
_entity.pdbx_description
1 polymer ?
#
loop_
_entity_poly.entity_id
_entity_poly.type
_entity_poly.pdbx_seq_one_letter_code
_entity_poly.pdbx_strand_id
1 'polypeptide(L)'
;MSAAQDFRSRALSQLTNEIGVYALCDLDGQPIYVGQSIDGIRTRVRRHLTSARSDVIANRQIDVWEIAFVWAWPVDDKADVAPLENTLFDQFNRQQPLMNGKGLVVNATPVTVPEKQEIQIIEEQERRNRLTPSQRLPRQIQQYNLLVDYILTVKNAPHLKVSLDAHFQRLIKYHQTFL
;
A
#
# COMPACT_ATOMS: atom_id res chain seq x y z
N MET A 1 -20.18 0.70 -14.69
CA MET A 1 -18.84 0.78 -14.06
C MET A 1 -17.85 1.09 -15.17
N SER A 2 -16.74 1.76 -14.87
CA SER A 2 -15.70 2.00 -15.90
C SER A 2 -14.93 0.70 -16.19
N ALA A 3 -14.33 0.56 -17.37
CA ALA A 3 -13.51 -0.61 -17.71
C ALA A 3 -12.42 -0.88 -16.65
N ALA A 4 -11.80 0.16 -16.11
CA ALA A 4 -10.82 0.07 -15.02
C ALA A 4 -11.42 -0.50 -13.71
N GLN A 5 -12.67 -0.15 -13.38
CA GLN A 5 -13.36 -0.72 -12.21
C GLN A 5 -13.68 -2.20 -12.42
N ASP A 6 -14.09 -2.58 -13.63
CA ASP A 6 -14.41 -3.97 -13.97
C ASP A 6 -13.16 -4.84 -14.00
N PHE A 7 -12.05 -4.35 -14.56
CA PHE A 7 -10.76 -5.02 -14.48
C PHE A 7 -10.35 -5.24 -13.02
N ARG A 8 -10.36 -4.17 -12.21
CA ARG A 8 -9.99 -4.26 -10.79
C ARG A 8 -10.87 -5.24 -10.02
N SER A 9 -12.18 -5.22 -10.26
CA SER A 9 -13.13 -6.12 -9.60
C SER A 9 -12.83 -7.60 -9.92
N ARG A 10 -12.56 -7.90 -11.20
CA ARG A 10 -12.15 -9.22 -11.68
C ARG A 10 -10.79 -9.65 -11.13
N ALA A 11 -9.80 -8.76 -11.11
CA ALA A 11 -8.49 -9.06 -10.54
C ALA A 11 -8.61 -9.38 -9.04
N LEU A 12 -9.32 -8.53 -8.28
CA LEU A 12 -9.52 -8.72 -6.85
C LEU A 12 -10.36 -9.95 -6.51
N SER A 13 -11.13 -10.54 -7.44
CA SER A 13 -11.84 -11.79 -7.16
C SER A 13 -10.89 -12.98 -7.07
N GLN A 14 -9.72 -12.92 -7.73
CA GLN A 14 -8.68 -13.94 -7.70
C GLN A 14 -7.83 -13.90 -6.42
N LEU A 15 -7.81 -12.76 -5.72
CA LEU A 15 -7.10 -12.61 -4.45
C LEU A 15 -7.74 -13.49 -3.36
N THR A 16 -6.91 -14.17 -2.56
CA THR A 16 -7.39 -14.99 -1.43
C THR A 16 -8.20 -14.14 -0.45
N ASN A 17 -9.22 -14.77 0.16
CA ASN A 17 -10.02 -14.19 1.23
C ASN A 17 -9.81 -14.89 2.56
N GLU A 18 -8.75 -15.68 2.68
CA GLU A 18 -8.27 -16.20 3.96
C GLU A 18 -7.74 -15.06 4.84
N ILE A 19 -7.49 -15.40 6.10
CA ILE A 19 -6.80 -14.51 7.03
C ILE A 19 -5.32 -14.44 6.67
N GLY A 20 -4.65 -13.38 7.11
CA GLY A 20 -3.21 -13.23 6.90
C GLY A 20 -2.81 -11.79 6.63
N VAL A 21 -1.73 -11.64 5.90
CA VAL A 21 -1.05 -10.36 5.65
C VAL A 21 -1.13 -10.00 4.17
N TYR A 22 -1.21 -8.72 3.87
CA TYR A 22 -1.16 -8.20 2.51
C TYR A 22 -0.23 -7.00 2.40
N ALA A 23 0.28 -6.76 1.20
CA ALA A 23 0.97 -5.54 0.85
C ALA A 23 0.27 -4.86 -0.34
N LEU A 24 0.09 -3.54 -0.24
CA LEU A 24 -0.28 -2.70 -1.36
C LEU A 24 1.01 -2.22 -2.01
N CYS A 25 1.16 -2.45 -3.31
CA CYS A 25 2.39 -2.15 -4.03
C CYS A 25 2.17 -1.08 -5.10
N ASP A 26 3.18 -0.23 -5.30
CA ASP A 26 3.10 0.86 -6.28
C ASP A 26 3.14 0.37 -7.72
N LEU A 27 3.17 1.33 -8.66
CA LEU A 27 3.29 1.12 -10.09
C LEU A 27 4.57 0.38 -10.51
N ASP A 28 5.62 0.35 -9.67
CA ASP A 28 6.88 -0.37 -9.90
C ASP A 28 6.86 -1.78 -9.24
N GLY A 29 5.76 -2.16 -8.58
CA GLY A 29 5.67 -3.42 -7.85
C GLY A 29 6.34 -3.40 -6.48
N GLN A 30 6.65 -2.23 -5.92
CA GLN A 30 7.28 -2.12 -4.60
C GLN A 30 6.23 -1.96 -3.50
N PRO A 31 6.33 -2.69 -2.37
CA PRO A 31 5.44 -2.50 -1.23
C PRO A 31 5.49 -1.07 -0.70
N ILE A 32 4.32 -0.49 -0.46
CA ILE A 32 4.15 0.88 0.06
C ILE A 32 3.38 0.89 1.36
N TYR A 33 2.64 -0.19 1.60
CA TYR A 33 1.89 -0.41 2.82
C TYR A 33 1.74 -1.90 3.06
N VAL A 34 1.90 -2.31 4.31
CA VAL A 34 1.66 -3.68 4.78
C VAL A 34 0.49 -3.65 5.76
N GLY A 35 -0.45 -4.57 5.64
CA GLY A 35 -1.55 -4.68 6.58
C GLY A 35 -1.95 -6.12 6.81
N GLN A 36 -2.72 -6.35 7.86
CA GLN A 36 -3.25 -7.66 8.21
C GLN A 36 -4.77 -7.69 8.17
N SER A 37 -5.32 -8.91 8.02
CA SER A 37 -6.76 -9.14 8.15
C SER A 37 -7.05 -10.50 8.77
N ILE A 38 -7.96 -10.51 9.74
CA ILE A 38 -8.58 -11.73 10.30
C ILE A 38 -10.01 -11.95 9.78
N ASP A 39 -10.52 -11.03 8.96
CA ASP A 39 -11.86 -11.09 8.35
C ASP A 39 -11.80 -11.46 6.85
N GLY A 40 -10.58 -11.66 6.33
CA GLY A 40 -10.28 -11.97 4.94
C GLY A 40 -9.50 -10.88 4.21
N ILE A 41 -8.34 -11.24 3.66
CA ILE A 41 -7.43 -10.33 2.95
C ILE A 41 -8.16 -9.58 1.83
N ARG A 42 -8.83 -10.29 0.91
CA ARG A 42 -9.60 -9.67 -0.18
C ARG A 42 -10.65 -8.69 0.32
N THR A 43 -11.35 -9.00 1.41
CA THR A 43 -12.35 -8.09 1.99
C THR A 43 -11.71 -6.79 2.48
N ARG A 44 -10.57 -6.87 3.17
CA ARG A 44 -9.84 -5.70 3.67
C ARG A 44 -9.25 -4.87 2.53
N VAL A 45 -8.59 -5.52 1.57
CA VAL A 45 -8.00 -4.86 0.39
C VAL A 45 -9.07 -4.14 -0.44
N ARG A 46 -10.21 -4.80 -0.72
CA ARG A 46 -11.34 -4.16 -1.42
C ARG A 46 -11.79 -2.89 -0.71
N ARG A 47 -11.91 -2.91 0.62
CA ARG A 47 -12.30 -1.73 1.42
C ARG A 47 -11.33 -0.56 1.21
N HIS A 48 -10.02 -0.81 1.20
CA HIS A 48 -9.02 0.23 0.93
C HIS A 48 -9.19 0.84 -0.46
N LEU A 49 -9.48 0.02 -1.48
CA LEU A 49 -9.52 0.47 -2.87
C LEU A 49 -10.84 1.12 -3.29
N THR A 50 -11.93 0.91 -2.56
CA THR A 50 -13.27 1.38 -2.92
C THR A 50 -13.88 2.38 -1.94
N SER A 51 -13.43 2.39 -0.68
CA SER A 51 -14.03 3.24 0.36
C SER A 51 -13.10 4.39 0.76
N ALA A 52 -13.57 5.61 0.53
CA ALA A 52 -12.94 6.82 1.06
C ALA A 52 -12.93 6.88 2.60
N ARG A 53 -13.69 6.00 3.27
CA ARG A 53 -13.74 5.89 4.74
C ARG A 53 -12.73 4.92 5.32
N SER A 54 -11.97 4.20 4.49
CA SER A 54 -10.90 3.35 5.00
C SER A 54 -9.81 4.23 5.64
N ASP A 55 -9.39 3.94 6.87
CA ASP A 55 -8.51 4.82 7.65
C ASP A 55 -7.27 5.29 6.87
N VAL A 56 -6.66 4.38 6.11
CA VAL A 56 -5.46 4.64 5.29
C VAL A 56 -5.73 5.67 4.19
N ILE A 57 -6.93 5.67 3.61
CA ILE A 57 -7.35 6.61 2.56
C ILE A 57 -7.91 7.90 3.18
N ALA A 58 -8.71 7.78 4.24
CA ALA A 58 -9.29 8.89 4.98
C ALA A 58 -8.21 9.81 5.57
N ASN A 59 -7.13 9.22 6.06
CA ASN A 59 -5.98 9.94 6.62
C ASN A 59 -4.94 10.35 5.56
N ARG A 60 -5.24 10.17 4.26
CA ARG A 60 -4.35 10.53 3.14
C ARG A 60 -2.97 9.85 3.19
N GLN A 61 -2.85 8.70 3.83
CA GLN A 61 -1.57 7.98 3.93
C GLN A 61 -1.17 7.35 2.61
N ILE A 62 -2.14 6.90 1.80
CA ILE A 62 -1.89 6.28 0.51
C ILE A 62 -2.81 6.87 -0.54
N ASP A 63 -2.27 7.00 -1.75
CA ASP A 63 -3.05 7.25 -2.95
C ASP A 63 -3.40 5.94 -3.67
N VAL A 64 -4.70 5.65 -3.81
CA VAL A 64 -5.19 4.48 -4.56
C VAL A 64 -4.72 4.50 -6.02
N TRP A 65 -4.46 5.69 -6.58
CA TRP A 65 -3.94 5.83 -7.93
C TRP A 65 -2.55 5.19 -8.10
N GLU A 66 -1.74 5.15 -7.04
CA GLU A 66 -0.39 4.59 -7.10
C GLU A 66 -0.39 3.06 -7.00
N ILE A 67 -1.47 2.43 -6.54
CA ILE A 67 -1.51 0.98 -6.28
C ILE A 67 -1.74 0.21 -7.58
N ALA A 68 -0.76 -0.60 -7.99
CA ALA A 68 -0.85 -1.48 -9.15
C ALA A 68 -0.93 -2.96 -8.80
N PHE A 69 -0.31 -3.37 -7.69
CA PHE A 69 -0.28 -4.77 -7.28
C PHE A 69 -0.70 -4.94 -5.83
N VAL A 70 -1.22 -6.12 -5.54
CA VAL A 70 -1.50 -6.58 -4.18
C VAL A 70 -0.76 -7.90 -3.99
N TRP A 71 0.07 -7.96 -2.96
CA TRP A 71 0.67 -9.20 -2.49
C TRP A 71 -0.12 -9.70 -1.28
N ALA A 72 -0.29 -11.01 -1.17
CA ALA A 72 -1.00 -11.64 -0.07
C ALA A 72 -0.26 -12.89 0.41
N TRP A 73 -0.22 -13.04 1.74
CA TRP A 73 0.31 -14.19 2.45
C TRP A 73 -0.80 -14.73 3.34
N PRO A 74 -1.60 -15.69 2.87
CA PRO A 74 -2.57 -16.36 3.72
C PRO A 74 -1.85 -17.14 4.82
N VAL A 75 -2.49 -17.27 5.97
CA VAL A 75 -2.01 -18.09 7.08
C VAL A 75 -3.15 -18.94 7.63
N ASP A 76 -2.81 -20.10 8.17
CA ASP A 76 -3.79 -21.04 8.74
C ASP A 76 -4.25 -20.60 10.14
N ASP A 77 -3.33 -20.10 10.98
CA ASP A 77 -3.61 -19.65 12.35
C ASP A 77 -3.60 -18.12 12.48
N LYS A 78 -4.58 -17.59 13.21
CA LYS A 78 -4.63 -16.16 13.59
C LYS A 78 -3.41 -15.72 14.39
N ALA A 79 -2.80 -16.63 15.15
CA ALA A 79 -1.59 -16.36 15.92
C ALA A 79 -0.39 -15.99 15.03
N ASP A 80 -0.36 -16.47 13.78
CA ASP A 80 0.75 -16.24 12.85
C ASP A 80 0.65 -14.90 12.11
N VAL A 81 -0.53 -14.27 12.12
CA VAL A 81 -0.80 -13.04 11.36
C VAL A 81 0.10 -11.88 11.81
N ALA A 82 0.14 -11.59 13.12
CA ALA A 82 0.89 -10.44 13.63
C ALA A 82 2.42 -10.63 13.53
N PRO A 83 3.00 -11.79 13.89
CA PRO A 83 4.42 -12.06 13.65
C PRO A 83 4.82 -11.93 12.17
N LEU A 84 3.97 -12.42 11.26
CA LEU A 84 4.21 -12.30 9.83
C LEU A 84 4.12 -10.84 9.37
N GLU A 85 3.12 -10.07 9.84
CA GLU A 85 2.97 -8.64 9.52
C GLU A 85 4.22 -7.86 9.93
N ASN A 86 4.70 -8.06 11.16
CA ASN A 86 5.90 -7.41 11.67
C ASN A 86 7.13 -7.77 10.82
N THR A 87 7.30 -9.06 10.48
CA THR A 87 8.43 -9.52 9.67
C THR A 87 8.44 -8.87 8.29
N LEU A 88 7.30 -8.85 7.62
CA LEU A 88 7.15 -8.25 6.28
C LEU A 88 7.30 -6.72 6.33
N PHE A 89 6.70 -6.08 7.34
CA PHE A 89 6.85 -4.64 7.55
C PHE A 89 8.31 -4.26 7.73
N ASP A 90 9.03 -4.94 8.63
CA ASP A 90 10.44 -4.71 8.89
C ASP A 90 11.30 -4.94 7.64
N GLN A 91 11.05 -6.03 6.92
CA GLN A 91 11.77 -6.37 5.70
C GLN A 91 11.64 -5.28 4.64
N PHE A 92 10.41 -4.84 4.34
CA PHE A 92 10.16 -3.88 3.27
C PHE A 92 10.48 -2.44 3.68
N ASN A 93 10.21 -2.06 4.94
CA ASN A 93 10.50 -0.71 5.43
C ASN A 93 12.00 -0.38 5.44
N ARG A 94 12.88 -1.40 5.55
CA ARG A 94 14.34 -1.23 5.41
C ARG A 94 14.78 -1.00 3.96
N GLN A 95 14.01 -1.47 2.98
CA GLN A 95 14.31 -1.29 1.56
C GLN A 95 13.79 0.05 1.06
N GLN A 96 12.53 0.35 1.38
CA GLN A 96 11.87 1.60 1.07
C GLN A 96 10.86 1.91 2.20
N PRO A 97 10.90 3.12 2.79
CA PRO A 97 9.98 3.46 3.86
C PRO A 97 8.51 3.27 3.48
N LEU A 98 7.79 2.54 4.32
CA LEU A 98 6.37 2.25 4.16
C LEU A 98 5.51 3.38 4.74
N MET A 99 4.32 3.58 4.17
CA MET A 99 3.36 4.60 4.57
C MET A 99 2.55 4.24 5.82
N ASN A 100 2.71 3.03 6.36
CA ASN A 100 2.00 2.61 7.58
C ASN A 100 2.21 3.56 8.76
N GLY A 101 3.40 4.15 8.85
CA GLY A 101 3.86 4.91 10.00
C GLY A 101 3.96 4.09 11.29
N LYS A 102 4.18 2.77 11.17
CA LYS A 102 4.52 1.88 12.28
C LYS A 102 6.03 2.00 12.58
N GLY A 103 6.40 1.87 13.85
CA GLY A 103 7.79 1.64 14.24
C GLY A 103 8.22 0.20 13.91
N LEU A 104 9.52 -0.04 13.78
CA LEU A 104 10.07 -1.38 13.62
C LEU A 104 9.76 -2.21 14.88
N VAL A 105 9.25 -3.43 14.69
CA VAL A 105 8.93 -4.34 15.79
C VAL A 105 9.77 -5.60 15.62
N VAL A 106 10.70 -5.80 16.53
CA VAL A 106 11.56 -6.99 16.52
C VAL A 106 10.75 -8.19 17.01
N ASN A 107 10.54 -9.17 16.14
CA ASN A 107 10.01 -10.46 16.54
C ASN A 107 11.07 -11.22 17.36
N ALA A 108 10.65 -11.80 18.49
CA ALA A 108 11.53 -12.63 19.32
C ALA A 108 11.93 -13.94 18.64
N THR A 109 11.08 -14.42 17.71
CA THR A 109 11.26 -15.68 16.99
C THR A 109 11.30 -15.42 15.48
N PRO A 110 12.22 -16.06 14.73
CA PRO A 110 12.22 -16.00 13.27
C PRO A 110 10.90 -16.57 12.72
N VAL A 111 10.22 -15.78 11.88
CA VAL A 111 9.01 -16.21 11.18
C VAL A 111 9.40 -16.63 9.76
N THR A 112 8.94 -17.81 9.34
CA THR A 112 9.12 -18.23 7.95
C THR A 112 8.07 -17.53 7.09
N VAL A 113 8.52 -16.77 6.09
CA VAL A 113 7.62 -16.07 5.17
C VAL A 113 7.20 -17.03 4.06
N PRO A 114 5.89 -17.35 3.91
CA PRO A 114 5.43 -18.23 2.84
C PRO A 114 5.52 -17.57 1.47
N GLU A 115 5.29 -18.35 0.41
CA GLU A 115 5.19 -17.81 -0.94
C GLU A 115 4.01 -16.83 -1.04
N LYS A 116 4.24 -15.69 -1.69
CA LYS A 116 3.22 -14.65 -1.85
C LYS A 116 2.32 -14.96 -3.04
N GLN A 117 1.03 -14.76 -2.88
CA GLN A 117 0.13 -14.54 -4.01
C GLN A 117 0.30 -13.09 -4.50
N GLU A 118 0.46 -12.90 -5.80
CA GLU A 118 0.60 -11.58 -6.41
C GLU A 118 -0.49 -11.33 -7.45
N ILE A 119 -1.23 -10.23 -7.30
CA ILE A 119 -2.35 -9.85 -8.17
C ILE A 119 -2.16 -8.41 -8.66
N GLN A 120 -2.13 -8.23 -9.98
CA GLN A 120 -2.18 -6.91 -10.60
C GLN A 120 -3.62 -6.40 -10.67
N ILE A 121 -3.88 -5.20 -10.14
CA ILE A 121 -5.23 -4.65 -9.93
C ILE A 121 -5.58 -3.47 -10.85
N ILE A 122 -4.69 -3.11 -11.78
CA ILE A 122 -4.91 -2.16 -12.87
C ILE A 122 -4.39 -2.74 -14.18
N GLU A 123 -4.96 -2.37 -15.31
CA GLU A 123 -4.51 -2.88 -16.61
C GLU A 123 -3.07 -2.45 -16.91
N GLU A 124 -2.30 -3.29 -17.59
CA GLU A 124 -0.88 -3.01 -17.87
C GLU A 124 -0.70 -1.74 -18.69
N GLN A 125 -1.58 -1.50 -19.67
CA GLN A 125 -1.54 -0.26 -20.45
C GLN A 125 -1.80 0.97 -19.57
N GLU A 126 -2.74 0.86 -18.64
CA GLU A 126 -3.03 1.93 -17.67
C GLU A 126 -1.84 2.14 -16.73
N ARG A 127 -1.24 1.06 -16.20
CA ARG A 127 -0.04 1.13 -15.35
C ARG A 127 1.11 1.83 -16.07
N ARG A 128 1.36 1.49 -17.34
CA ARG A 128 2.41 2.13 -18.16
C ARG A 128 2.15 3.61 -18.39
N ASN A 129 0.90 3.98 -18.64
CA ASN A 129 0.54 5.39 -18.77
C ASN A 129 0.82 6.14 -17.46
N ARG A 130 0.39 5.59 -16.31
CA ARG A 130 0.61 6.17 -14.99
C ARG A 130 2.09 6.26 -14.60
N LEU A 131 2.94 5.38 -15.12
CA LEU A 131 4.39 5.43 -14.90
C LEU A 131 5.07 6.62 -15.60
N THR A 132 4.44 7.22 -16.61
CA THR A 132 5.05 8.35 -17.32
C THR A 132 5.37 9.48 -16.34
N PRO A 133 6.58 10.09 -16.40
CA PRO A 133 6.97 11.13 -15.44
C PRO A 133 5.98 12.30 -15.40
N SER A 134 5.41 12.66 -16.55
CA SER A 134 4.40 13.72 -16.69
C SER A 134 3.07 13.42 -16.01
N GLN A 135 2.75 12.15 -15.71
CA GLN A 135 1.59 11.77 -14.90
C GLN A 135 1.96 11.52 -13.44
N ARG A 136 3.08 10.82 -13.21
CA ARG A 136 3.47 10.33 -11.89
C ARG A 136 3.92 11.45 -10.95
N LEU A 137 4.76 12.38 -11.44
CA LEU A 137 5.28 13.47 -10.61
C LEU A 137 4.16 14.42 -10.13
N PRO A 138 3.28 14.96 -11.02
CA PRO A 138 2.20 15.82 -10.57
C PRO A 138 1.26 15.14 -9.58
N ARG A 139 1.00 13.84 -9.76
CA ARG A 139 0.14 13.08 -8.84
C ARG A 139 0.79 12.94 -7.46
N GLN A 140 2.09 12.68 -7.40
CA GLN A 140 2.83 12.60 -6.15
C GLN A 140 2.89 13.95 -5.41
N ILE A 141 3.06 15.06 -6.15
CA ILE A 141 2.98 16.43 -5.59
C ILE A 141 1.59 16.66 -4.96
N GLN A 142 0.52 16.32 -5.70
CA GLN A 142 -0.84 16.47 -5.22
C GLN A 142 -1.09 15.67 -3.94
N GLN A 143 -0.66 14.39 -3.91
CA GLN A 143 -0.83 13.53 -2.75
C GLN A 143 -0.05 14.06 -1.53
N TYR A 144 1.19 14.50 -1.75
CA TYR A 144 2.00 15.10 -0.70
C TYR A 144 1.31 16.33 -0.10
N ASN A 145 0.80 17.25 -0.94
CA ASN A 145 0.08 18.43 -0.47
C ASN A 145 -1.18 18.06 0.32
N LEU A 146 -1.97 17.09 -0.17
CA LEU A 146 -3.17 16.62 0.55
C LEU A 146 -2.86 16.08 1.94
N LEU A 147 -1.73 15.37 2.11
CA LEU A 147 -1.31 14.86 3.40
C LEU A 147 -0.81 15.99 4.33
N VAL A 148 -0.07 16.97 3.80
CA VAL A 148 0.34 18.17 4.56
C VAL A 148 -0.89 18.91 5.08
N ASP A 149 -1.84 19.23 4.19
CA ASP A 149 -3.07 19.93 4.54
C ASP A 149 -3.86 19.17 5.61
N TYR A 150 -3.99 17.84 5.47
CA TYR A 150 -4.67 17.00 6.45
C TYR A 150 -3.99 17.02 7.83
N ILE A 151 -2.65 16.97 7.87
CA ILE A 151 -1.89 17.01 9.13
C ILE A 151 -2.08 18.35 9.85
N LEU A 152 -2.09 19.45 9.10
CA LEU A 152 -2.22 20.81 9.64
C LEU A 152 -3.65 21.14 10.09
N THR A 153 -4.65 20.64 9.36
CA THR A 153 -6.05 21.06 9.54
C THR A 153 -6.92 20.05 10.27
N VAL A 154 -6.58 18.75 10.22
CA VAL A 154 -7.43 17.68 10.76
C VAL A 154 -6.75 16.94 11.90
N LYS A 155 -5.57 16.35 11.68
CA LYS A 155 -4.95 15.46 12.65
C LYS A 155 -3.43 15.42 12.53
N ASN A 156 -2.75 15.87 13.57
CA ASN A 156 -1.30 15.73 13.72
C ASN A 156 -0.96 14.47 14.52
N ALA A 157 -0.48 13.42 13.84
CA ALA A 157 -0.11 12.15 14.47
C ALA A 157 1.26 11.65 13.97
N PRO A 158 2.07 10.98 14.83
CA PRO A 158 3.42 10.52 14.46
C PRO A 158 3.47 9.67 13.20
N HIS A 159 2.53 8.71 13.06
CA HIS A 159 2.48 7.82 11.90
C HIS A 159 2.21 8.57 10.57
N LEU A 160 1.51 9.71 10.61
CA LEU A 160 1.28 10.56 9.43
C LEU A 160 2.55 11.32 9.02
N LYS A 161 3.38 11.71 9.99
CA LYS A 161 4.69 12.33 9.69
C LYS A 161 5.65 11.33 9.04
N VAL A 162 5.62 10.07 9.45
CA VAL A 162 6.38 9.00 8.80
C VAL A 162 5.88 8.77 7.37
N SER A 163 4.56 8.72 7.16
CA SER A 163 3.97 8.64 5.82
C SER A 163 4.35 9.85 4.95
N LEU A 164 4.42 11.04 5.54
CA LEU A 164 4.83 12.26 4.84
C LEU A 164 6.28 12.19 4.37
N ASP A 165 7.20 11.72 5.23
CA ASP A 165 8.61 11.52 4.85
C ASP A 165 8.76 10.48 3.73
N ALA A 166 8.03 9.36 3.81
CA ALA A 166 8.01 8.35 2.77
C ALA A 166 7.55 8.92 1.41
N HIS A 167 6.51 9.78 1.41
CA HIS A 167 6.09 10.49 0.20
C HIS A 167 7.11 11.52 -0.28
N PHE A 168 7.84 12.19 0.60
CA PHE A 168 8.89 13.14 0.22
C PHE A 168 10.05 12.43 -0.50
N GLN A 169 10.49 11.29 0.01
CA GLN A 169 11.53 10.48 -0.65
C GLN A 169 11.11 10.05 -2.06
N ARG A 170 9.84 9.66 -2.24
CA ARG A 170 9.27 9.34 -3.56
C ARG A 170 9.21 10.57 -4.46
N LEU A 171 8.84 11.72 -3.91
CA LEU A 171 8.79 12.97 -4.66
C LEU A 171 10.16 13.32 -5.22
N ILE A 172 11.24 13.16 -4.43
CA ILE A 172 12.61 13.34 -4.91
C ILE A 172 12.93 12.37 -6.06
N LYS A 173 12.63 11.07 -5.88
CA LYS A 173 12.85 10.04 -6.92
C LYS A 173 12.15 10.39 -8.23
N TYR A 174 10.87 10.75 -8.17
CA TYR A 174 10.08 11.05 -9.36
C TYR A 174 10.47 12.38 -9.99
N HIS A 175 10.90 13.36 -9.20
CA HIS A 175 11.46 14.61 -9.70
C HIS A 175 12.74 14.37 -10.50
N GLN A 176 13.67 13.57 -9.97
CA GLN A 176 14.90 13.20 -10.68
C GLN A 176 14.64 12.45 -11.99
N THR A 177 13.57 11.66 -12.07
CA THR A 177 13.20 10.92 -13.28
C THR A 177 12.48 11.81 -14.32
N PHE A 178 11.95 12.95 -13.90
CA PHE A 178 11.25 13.89 -14.78
C PHE A 178 12.20 14.84 -15.52
N LEU A 179 13.33 15.19 -14.90
CA LEU A 179 14.40 16.00 -15.49
C LEU A 179 15.14 15.24 -16.60
#